data_AF-A0A7X0EEV2-F1
#
_entry.id   AF-A0A7X0EEV2-F1
#
_cell.length_a   1.000
_cell.length_b   1.000
_cell.length_c   1.000
_cell.angle_alpha   90.00
_cell.angle_beta   90.00
_cell.angle_gamma   90.00
#
_symmetry.space_group_name_H-M   'P 1'
#
loop_
_entity.id
_entity.type
_entity.pdbx_description
1 polymer ?
#
loop_
_entity_poly.entity_id
_entity_poly.type
_entity_poly.pdbx_seq_one_letter_code
_entity_poly.pdbx_strand_id
1 'polypeptide(L)'
;MTTPPLSPAAEALAEAMDGLLAILNRTADLVTAGDTVDFAGLEDEATALCNAVVHLPPPEARLFLPRLETVLAALERLETAVKKANELTQGKATVGRAAAAYRRAEDPEIG
;
A
#
# COMPACT_ATOMS: atom_id res chain seq x y z
N MET A 1 36.48 -6.00 10.34
CA MET A 1 36.11 -4.60 10.05
C MET A 1 34.82 -4.34 10.80
N THR A 2 34.89 -3.56 11.87
CA THR A 2 33.71 -3.15 12.64
C THR A 2 33.00 -2.04 11.86
N THR A 3 31.79 -2.29 11.39
CA THR A 3 30.93 -1.25 10.82
C THR A 3 30.75 -0.17 11.88
N PRO A 4 31.07 1.10 11.59
CA PRO A 4 30.81 2.16 12.55
C PRO A 4 29.30 2.19 12.87
N PRO A 5 28.91 2.43 14.14
CA PRO A 5 27.50 2.53 14.51
C PRO A 5 26.84 3.67 13.72
N LEU A 6 25.56 3.49 13.39
CA LEU A 6 24.76 4.49 12.72
C LEU A 6 24.67 5.76 13.57
N SER A 7 24.47 6.91 12.92
CA SER A 7 24.11 8.12 13.64
C SER A 7 22.72 7.97 14.30
N PRO A 8 22.42 8.65 15.41
CA PRO A 8 21.08 8.59 16.02
C PRO A 8 19.95 8.99 15.06
N ALA A 9 20.23 9.89 14.11
CA ALA A 9 19.29 10.27 13.06
C ALA A 9 19.03 9.12 12.08
N ALA A 10 20.07 8.37 11.70
CA ALA A 10 19.94 7.18 10.87
C ALA A 10 19.22 6.04 11.63
N GLU A 11 19.44 5.87 12.93
CA GLU A 11 18.70 4.88 13.74
C GLU A 11 17.20 5.20 13.78
N ALA A 12 16.83 6.44 14.08
CA ALA A 12 15.43 6.88 14.08
C ALA A 12 14.77 6.73 12.69
N LEU A 13 15.52 7.01 11.62
CA LEU A 13 15.03 6.82 10.26
C LEU A 13 14.80 5.33 9.94
N ALA A 14 15.68 4.45 10.41
CA ALA A 14 15.51 3.01 10.21
C ALA A 14 14.25 2.49 10.91
N GLU A 15 14.03 2.90 12.16
CA GLU A 15 12.81 2.54 12.91
C GLU A 15 11.54 3.07 12.22
N ALA A 16 11.57 4.30 11.71
CA ALA A 16 10.43 4.88 11.01
C ALA A 16 10.13 4.15 9.68
N MET A 17 11.16 3.75 8.92
CA MET A 17 10.98 2.93 7.71
C MET A 17 10.43 1.54 8.03
N ASP A 18 10.90 0.91 9.11
CA ASP A 18 10.39 -0.40 9.55
C ASP A 18 8.91 -0.28 9.98
N GLY A 19 8.54 0.83 10.63
CA GLY A 19 7.15 1.16 10.96
C GLY A 19 6.27 1.33 9.72
N LEU A 20 6.71 2.14 8.74
CA LEU A 20 5.99 2.30 7.47
C LEU A 20 5.82 0.96 6.75
N LEU A 21 6.86 0.14 6.70
CA LEU A 21 6.80 -1.18 6.08
C LEU A 21 5.76 -2.09 6.75
N ALA A 22 5.68 -2.07 8.08
CA ALA A 22 4.67 -2.83 8.81
C ALA A 22 3.24 -2.35 8.50
N ILE A 23 3.04 -1.03 8.40
CA ILE A 23 1.77 -0.43 8.01
C ILE A 23 1.39 -0.86 6.59
N LEU A 24 2.30 -0.71 5.62
CA LEU A 24 2.05 -1.09 4.22
C LEU A 24 1.64 -2.56 4.06
N ASN A 25 2.36 -3.47 4.72
CA ASN A 25 2.05 -4.90 4.67
C ASN A 25 0.70 -5.21 5.29
N ARG A 26 0.41 -4.64 6.47
CA ARG A 26 -0.88 -4.81 7.14
C ARG A 26 -2.03 -4.28 6.29
N THR A 27 -1.85 -3.10 5.69
CA THR A 27 -2.86 -2.49 4.82
C THR A 27 -3.10 -3.35 3.58
N ALA A 28 -2.06 -3.92 2.97
CA ALA A 28 -2.22 -4.83 1.84
C ALA A 28 -3.00 -6.09 2.22
N ASP A 29 -2.79 -6.63 3.43
CA ASP A 29 -3.53 -7.78 3.94
C ASP A 29 -5.01 -7.45 4.18
N LEU A 30 -5.30 -6.29 4.77
CA LEU A 30 -6.67 -5.79 4.96
C LEU A 30 -7.41 -5.60 3.63
N VAL A 31 -6.78 -4.94 2.65
CA VAL A 31 -7.36 -4.79 1.30
C VAL A 31 -7.66 -6.16 0.68
N THR A 32 -6.74 -7.11 0.83
CA THR A 32 -6.90 -8.47 0.30
C THR A 32 -8.03 -9.22 0.98
N ALA A 33 -8.26 -8.98 2.27
CA ALA A 33 -9.39 -9.52 3.02
C ALA A 33 -10.73 -8.86 2.65
N GLY A 34 -10.70 -7.74 1.91
CA GLY A 34 -11.88 -6.98 1.50
C GLY A 34 -12.29 -5.89 2.48
N ASP A 35 -11.43 -5.58 3.45
CA ASP A 35 -11.65 -4.48 4.39
C ASP A 35 -11.44 -3.12 3.72
N THR A 36 -12.14 -2.12 4.23
CA THR A 36 -11.96 -0.73 3.81
C THR A 36 -10.81 -0.12 4.59
N VAL A 37 -9.87 0.49 3.89
CA VAL A 37 -8.70 1.15 4.48
C VAL A 37 -8.61 2.58 3.98
N ASP A 38 -8.14 3.46 4.86
CA ASP A 38 -7.80 4.84 4.54
C ASP A 38 -6.30 4.95 4.27
N PHE A 39 -5.94 5.64 3.18
CA PHE A 39 -4.57 5.88 2.77
C PHE A 39 -4.12 7.32 3.05
N ALA A 40 -4.93 8.09 3.77
CA ALA A 40 -4.62 9.47 4.12
C ALA A 40 -3.24 9.58 4.80
N GLY A 41 -2.41 10.50 4.28
CA GLY A 41 -1.07 10.78 4.81
C GLY A 41 0.04 9.81 4.40
N LEU A 42 -0.27 8.71 3.71
CA LEU A 42 0.75 7.73 3.31
C LEU A 42 1.81 8.33 2.37
N GLU A 43 1.38 9.15 1.42
CA GLU A 43 2.28 9.84 0.48
C GLU A 43 3.20 10.84 1.21
N ASP A 44 2.65 11.60 2.17
CA ASP A 44 3.39 12.57 2.96
C ASP A 44 4.46 11.87 3.83
N GLU A 45 4.10 10.74 4.45
CA GLU A 45 5.01 9.95 5.28
C GLU A 45 6.13 9.32 4.43
N ALA A 46 5.80 8.71 3.29
CA ALA A 46 6.79 8.17 2.36
C ALA A 46 7.73 9.27 1.84
N THR A 47 7.20 10.44 1.51
CA THR A 47 7.98 11.61 1.06
C THR A 47 8.92 12.11 2.15
N ALA A 48 8.45 12.21 3.39
CA ALA A 48 9.27 12.62 4.53
C ALA A 48 10.44 11.68 4.77
N LEU A 49 10.22 10.36 4.70
CA LEU A 49 11.28 9.35 4.88
C LEU A 49 12.30 9.38 3.73
N CYS A 50 11.84 9.48 2.48
CA CYS A 50 12.72 9.63 1.32
C CYS A 50 13.59 10.90 1.45
N ASN A 51 12.98 12.02 1.85
CA ASN A 51 13.71 13.26 2.08
C ASN A 51 14.73 13.10 3.22
N ALA A 52 14.39 12.41 4.30
CA ALA A 52 15.33 12.17 5.40
C ALA A 52 16.57 11.37 4.93
N VAL A 53 16.41 10.36 4.06
CA VAL A 53 17.55 9.63 3.47
C VAL A 53 18.45 10.56 2.66
N VAL A 54 17.87 11.46 1.85
CA VAL A 54 18.63 12.41 1.01
C VAL A 54 19.48 13.38 1.84
N HIS A 55 19.05 13.68 3.07
CA HIS A 55 19.78 14.58 3.97
C HIS A 55 20.88 13.86 4.79
N LEU A 56 20.99 12.53 4.71
CA LEU A 56 22.08 11.80 5.36
C LEU A 56 23.42 11.94 4.63
N PRO A 57 24.55 11.80 5.34
CA PRO A 57 25.85 11.67 4.70
C PRO A 57 25.86 10.51 3.68
N PRO A 58 26.56 10.64 2.52
CA PRO A 58 26.53 9.62 1.46
C PRO A 58 26.90 8.19 1.87
N PRO A 59 27.80 7.95 2.85
CA PRO A 59 28.06 6.60 3.35
C PRO A 59 26.85 6.01 4.09
N GLU A 60 26.15 6.81 4.90
CA GLU A 60 24.98 6.38 5.67
C GLU A 60 23.76 6.20 4.78
N ALA A 61 23.49 7.15 3.87
CA ALA A 61 22.37 7.07 2.93
C ALA A 61 22.39 5.78 2.10
N ARG A 62 23.59 5.32 1.68
CA ARG A 62 23.75 4.06 0.93
C ARG A 62 23.34 2.82 1.71
N LEU A 63 23.40 2.85 3.04
CA LEU A 63 22.97 1.74 3.89
C LEU A 63 21.44 1.57 3.88
N PHE A 64 20.69 2.58 3.45
CA PHE A 64 19.22 2.53 3.38
C PHE A 64 18.69 1.97 2.05
N LEU A 65 19.54 1.77 1.05
CA LEU A 65 19.11 1.30 -0.27
C LEU A 65 18.30 -0.02 -0.20
N PRO A 66 18.74 -1.06 0.54
CA PRO A 66 17.93 -2.29 0.67
C PRO A 66 16.58 -2.07 1.37
N ARG A 67 16.51 -1.13 2.33
CA ARG A 67 15.25 -0.79 3.01
C ARG A 67 14.30 -0.05 2.08
N LEU A 68 14.81 0.90 1.29
CA LEU A 68 14.02 1.62 0.29
C LEU A 68 13.45 0.67 -0.78
N GLU A 69 14.25 -0.28 -1.25
CA GLU A 69 13.77 -1.34 -2.16
C GLU A 69 12.66 -2.18 -1.53
N THR A 70 12.77 -2.49 -0.24
CA THR A 70 11.75 -3.25 0.49
C THR A 70 10.45 -2.45 0.65
N VAL A 71 10.53 -1.15 0.95
CA VAL A 71 9.37 -0.26 1.02
C VAL A 71 8.70 -0.14 -0.35
N LEU A 72 9.49 0.01 -1.43
CA LEU A 72 8.97 0.05 -2.80
C LEU A 72 8.21 -1.23 -3.15
N ALA A 73 8.79 -2.40 -2.88
CA ALA A 73 8.13 -3.68 -3.12
C ALA A 73 6.81 -3.83 -2.34
N ALA A 74 6.75 -3.29 -1.11
CA ALA A 74 5.53 -3.28 -0.31
C ALA A 74 4.45 -2.35 -0.90
N LEU A 75 4.84 -1.18 -1.42
CA LEU A 75 3.94 -0.27 -2.14
C LEU A 75 3.38 -0.91 -3.42
N GLU A 76 4.23 -1.57 -4.21
CA GLU A 76 3.80 -2.29 -5.44
C GLU A 76 2.83 -3.44 -5.12
N ARG A 77 3.07 -4.18 -4.04
CA ARG A 77 2.14 -5.20 -3.54
C ARG A 77 0.80 -4.59 -3.15
N LEU A 78 0.82 -3.47 -2.41
CA LEU A 78 -0.40 -2.78 -2.01
C LEU A 78 -1.19 -2.27 -3.22
N GLU A 79 -0.51 -1.67 -4.20
CA GLU A 79 -1.13 -1.23 -5.46
C GLU A 79 -1.84 -2.40 -6.17
N THR A 80 -1.17 -3.55 -6.25
CA THR A 80 -1.73 -4.77 -6.85
C THR A 80 -2.97 -5.25 -6.09
N ALA A 81 -2.94 -5.23 -4.75
CA ALA A 81 -4.09 -5.62 -3.92
C ALA A 81 -5.28 -4.68 -4.15
N VAL A 82 -5.05 -3.37 -4.20
CA VAL A 82 -6.09 -2.36 -4.43
C VAL A 82 -6.71 -2.51 -5.82
N LYS A 83 -5.90 -2.69 -6.87
CA LYS A 83 -6.40 -2.93 -8.24
C LYS A 83 -7.33 -4.14 -8.29
N LYS A 84 -6.89 -5.27 -7.70
CA LYS A 84 -7.68 -6.50 -7.64
C LYS A 84 -8.99 -6.32 -6.87
N ALA A 85 -8.96 -5.63 -5.72
CA ALA A 85 -10.16 -5.36 -4.93
C ALA A 85 -11.17 -4.49 -5.70
N ASN A 86 -10.69 -3.51 -6.46
CA ASN A 86 -11.52 -2.68 -7.33
C ASN A 86 -12.17 -3.49 -8.48
N GLU A 87 -11.40 -4.33 -9.16
CA GLU A 87 -11.89 -5.22 -10.22
C GLU A 87 -13.01 -6.16 -9.71
N LEU A 88 -12.81 -6.77 -8.54
CA LEU A 88 -13.83 -7.63 -7.91
C LEU A 88 -15.11 -6.86 -7.58
N THR A 89 -14.99 -5.62 -7.14
CA THR A 89 -16.13 -4.74 -6.82
C THR A 89 -16.91 -4.38 -8.10
N GLN A 90 -16.21 -4.01 -9.17
CA GLN A 90 -16.83 -3.73 -10.49
C GLN A 90 -17.51 -4.97 -11.09
N GLY A 91 -16.88 -6.14 -10.97
CA GLY A 91 -17.45 -7.42 -11.41
C GLY A 91 -18.75 -7.75 -10.68
N LYS A 92 -18.78 -7.63 -9.35
CA LYS A 92 -19.99 -7.83 -8.54
C LYS A 92 -21.11 -6.87 -8.94
N ALA A 93 -20.80 -5.59 -9.17
CA ALA A 93 -21.79 -4.61 -9.62
C ALA A 93 -22.38 -4.97 -10.99
N THR A 94 -21.54 -5.45 -11.91
CA THR A 94 -21.96 -5.87 -13.26
C THR A 94 -22.88 -7.09 -13.21
N VAL A 95 -22.52 -8.12 -12.42
CA VAL A 95 -23.35 -9.31 -12.20
C VAL A 95 -24.70 -8.94 -11.57
N GLY A 96 -24.70 -8.05 -10.58
CA GLY A 96 -25.92 -7.55 -9.95
C GLY A 96 -26.86 -6.84 -10.92
N ARG A 97 -26.31 -6.02 -11.83
CA ARG A 97 -27.07 -5.36 -12.90
C ARG A 97 -27.66 -6.38 -13.89
N ALA A 98 -26.87 -7.37 -14.31
CA ALA A 98 -27.34 -8.43 -15.20
C ALA A 98 -28.46 -9.26 -14.55
N ALA A 99 -28.30 -9.66 -13.28
CA ALA A 99 -29.32 -10.39 -12.54
C ALA A 99 -30.62 -9.57 -12.34
N ALA A 100 -30.50 -8.27 -12.12
CA ALA A 100 -31.66 -7.37 -12.04
C ALA A 100 -32.37 -7.24 -13.40
N ALA A 101 -31.64 -7.19 -14.51
CA ALA A 101 -32.20 -7.15 -15.85
C ALA A 101 -32.96 -8.43 -16.20
N TYR A 102 -32.40 -9.61 -15.90
CA TYR A 102 -33.09 -10.89 -16.11
C TYR A 102 -34.37 -11.02 -15.27
N ARG A 103 -34.32 -10.66 -13.97
CA ARG A 103 -35.54 -10.64 -13.14
C ARG A 103 -36.62 -9.70 -13.66
N ARG A 104 -36.25 -8.56 -14.24
CA ARG A 104 -37.20 -7.62 -14.85
C ARG A 104 -37.80 -8.16 -16.15
N ALA A 105 -37.04 -8.97 -16.91
CA ALA A 105 -37.52 -9.59 -18.13
C ALA A 105 -38.43 -10.81 -17.87
N GLU A 106 -38.26 -11.48 -16.72
CA GLU A 106 -39.11 -12.57 -16.23
C GLU A 106 -40.45 -12.09 -15.63
N ASP A 107 -40.67 -10.77 -15.54
CA ASP A 107 -41.92 -10.17 -15.05
C ASP A 107 -42.63 -9.35 -16.17
N PRO A 108 -43.14 -9.99 -17.25
CA PRO A 108 -43.69 -9.28 -18.41
C PRO A 108 -45.22 -9.10 -18.37
N GLU A 109 -45.89 -9.15 -17.21
CA GLU A 109 -47.32 -8.82 -17.10
C GLU A 109 -47.62 -7.96 -15.87
N ILE A 110 -47.81 -6.64 -16.06
CA ILE A 110 -49.13 -5.98 -16.12
C ILE A 110 -48.93 -4.64 -16.86
N GLY A 111 -49.45 -4.54 -18.08
CA GLY A 111 -49.48 -3.34 -18.90
C GLY A 111 -50.02 -3.60 -20.30
#